data_AF-A0A954MWS6-F1
#
_entry.id   AF-A0A954MWS6-F1
#
_cell.length_a   1.000
_cell.length_b   1.000
_cell.length_c   1.000
_cell.angle_alpha   90.00
_cell.angle_beta   90.00
_cell.angle_gamma   90.00
#
_symmetry.space_group_name_H-M   'P 1'
#
loop_
_entity.id
_entity.type
_entity.pdbx_description
1 polymer ?
#
loop_
_entity_poly.entity_id
_entity_poly.type
_entity_poly.pdbx_seq_one_letter_code
_entity_poly.pdbx_strand_id
1 'polypeptide(L)'
;SQVLADAVREHGGIPNFGGIIRDDADALRTVVLQALQDSDVVLLSGGTSKGKGDLCYRVVAEFNDPGIVVHGVALKPGKPICMAVTSGKPVVILPGFPTSAIFTFHEFVAPVLRLLAGRQLQETETVSATMALRTNSEIGRTEYLLVGLIKTDSGLSAFPMGKGSGSVTTFSRADGFVTIPRHTEIVDAGERVQVTLIDRSLQVADLVVIGSHCVGLDWLLTQLQRRGISSRLLTVGSSGGLAAAKRGECDLAGIHLLDPQSGIYNRPFLDKTLTLVDGYRRSQGILFRRGDDRFENKPFDQIVSTLLNDSSIAMVNRNQGSGTRVLIDRLLAGSRPRGFPVQPSTHSAVAAAVRQHRADWGVAIEAVAGTEDLGFIPIQDEHYDFVVPTSRLHRPPLQAFLSLLREEDTRRQLLQMKLTISEPSS
;
A
#
# COMPACT_ATOMS: atom_id res chain seq x y z
N SER A 1 17.72 4.78 -14.82
CA SER A 1 16.44 4.28 -14.27
C SER A 1 15.65 3.66 -15.41
N GLN A 2 15.31 2.36 -15.34
CA GLN A 2 14.55 1.68 -16.39
C GLN A 2 13.18 2.34 -16.61
N VAL A 3 12.48 2.67 -15.52
CA VAL A 3 11.16 3.33 -15.55
C VAL A 3 11.19 4.64 -16.34
N LEU A 4 12.21 5.48 -16.15
CA LEU A 4 12.33 6.73 -16.91
C LEU A 4 12.69 6.50 -18.37
N ALA A 5 13.55 5.51 -18.66
CA ALA A 5 13.88 5.17 -20.04
C ALA A 5 12.64 4.72 -20.81
N ASP A 6 11.79 3.89 -20.19
CA ASP A 6 10.53 3.44 -20.80
C ASP A 6 9.53 4.59 -20.97
N ALA A 7 9.41 5.48 -19.98
CA ALA A 7 8.55 6.67 -20.08
C ALA A 7 9.01 7.65 -21.18
N VAL A 8 10.33 7.79 -21.41
CA VAL A 8 10.89 8.55 -22.53
C VAL A 8 10.50 7.92 -23.88
N ARG A 9 10.64 6.59 -24.01
CA ARG A 9 10.22 5.87 -25.24
C ARG A 9 8.75 6.05 -25.53
N GLU A 10 7.91 5.93 -24.50
CA GLU A 10 6.46 6.08 -24.63
C GLU A 10 6.07 7.47 -25.19
N HIS A 11 6.83 8.51 -24.84
CA HIS A 11 6.60 9.87 -25.32
C HIS A 11 7.41 10.26 -26.56
N GLY A 12 8.05 9.28 -27.22
CA GLY A 12 8.67 9.46 -28.53
C GLY A 12 10.14 9.87 -28.49
N GLY A 13 10.79 9.85 -27.32
CA GLY A 13 12.22 10.05 -27.21
C GLY A 13 13.03 8.75 -27.35
N ILE A 14 14.33 8.88 -27.58
CA ILE A 14 15.30 7.78 -27.60
C ILE A 14 16.13 7.89 -26.31
N PRO A 15 15.95 7.01 -25.31
CA PRO A 15 16.68 7.12 -24.05
C PRO A 15 18.13 6.68 -24.24
N ASN A 16 19.08 7.58 -23.94
CA ASN A 16 20.49 7.25 -23.77
C ASN A 16 20.81 7.09 -22.27
N PHE A 17 21.10 5.87 -21.82
CA PHE A 17 21.29 5.60 -20.39
C PHE A 17 22.73 5.87 -19.95
N GLY A 18 22.95 7.00 -19.27
CA GLY A 18 24.25 7.42 -18.74
C GLY A 18 24.77 6.68 -17.49
N GLY A 19 24.09 5.61 -17.04
CA GLY A 19 24.53 4.80 -15.91
C GLY A 19 24.21 5.37 -14.51
N ILE A 20 24.90 4.84 -13.50
CA ILE A 20 24.86 5.33 -12.11
C ILE A 20 26.18 6.08 -11.86
N ILE A 21 26.07 7.37 -11.60
CA ILE A 21 27.23 8.23 -11.32
C ILE A 21 27.48 8.24 -9.81
N ARG A 22 28.76 8.19 -9.41
CA ARG A 22 29.13 8.34 -8.00
C ARG A 22 28.80 9.75 -7.51
N ASP A 23 28.61 9.90 -6.19
CA ASP A 23 28.39 11.20 -5.55
C ASP A 23 29.69 12.05 -5.56
N ASP A 24 30.10 12.48 -6.75
CA ASP A 24 31.26 13.31 -7.04
C ASP A 24 30.86 14.42 -8.04
N ALA A 25 31.13 15.68 -7.69
CA ALA A 25 30.67 16.84 -8.46
C ALA A 25 31.35 16.91 -9.84
N ASP A 26 32.63 16.56 -9.93
CA ASP A 26 33.41 16.69 -11.16
C ASP A 26 33.05 15.57 -12.15
N ALA A 27 32.85 14.36 -11.64
CA ALA A 27 32.32 13.23 -12.41
C ALA A 27 30.91 13.56 -12.94
N LEU A 28 30.02 14.08 -12.09
CA LEU A 28 28.68 14.47 -12.50
C LEU A 28 28.69 15.57 -13.56
N ARG A 29 29.51 16.62 -13.36
CA ARG A 29 29.67 17.70 -14.35
C ARG A 29 30.13 17.17 -15.70
N THR A 30 31.14 16.30 -15.70
CA THR A 30 31.68 15.72 -16.94
C THR A 30 30.60 14.95 -17.70
N VAL A 31 29.85 14.09 -17.01
CA VAL A 31 28.79 13.30 -17.64
C VAL A 31 27.62 14.16 -18.12
N VAL A 32 27.21 15.19 -17.37
CA VAL A 32 26.13 16.10 -17.80
C VAL A 32 26.53 16.87 -19.06
N LEU A 33 27.77 17.39 -19.12
CA LEU A 33 28.26 18.12 -20.29
C LEU A 33 28.37 17.21 -21.53
N GLN A 34 28.81 15.96 -21.35
CA GLN A 34 28.82 14.97 -22.44
C GLN A 34 27.40 14.64 -22.91
N ALA A 35 26.47 14.40 -21.98
CA ALA A 35 25.07 14.11 -22.32
C ALA A 35 24.40 15.27 -23.06
N LEU A 36 24.75 16.52 -22.74
CA LEU A 36 24.28 17.70 -23.48
C LEU A 36 24.78 17.77 -24.93
N GLN A 37 25.88 17.11 -25.27
CA GLN A 37 26.35 17.00 -26.66
C GLN A 37 25.54 15.96 -27.44
N ASP A 38 25.28 14.82 -26.81
CA ASP A 38 24.68 13.64 -27.45
C ASP A 38 23.15 13.56 -27.35
N SER A 39 22.50 14.50 -26.66
CA SER A 39 21.06 14.44 -26.40
C SER A 39 20.40 15.82 -26.43
N ASP A 40 19.09 15.84 -26.69
CA ASP A 40 18.27 17.07 -26.72
C ASP A 40 17.73 17.44 -25.33
N VAL A 41 17.59 16.45 -24.43
CA VAL A 41 17.10 16.61 -23.07
C VAL A 41 17.96 15.74 -22.14
N VAL A 42 18.37 16.30 -21.00
CA VAL A 42 19.11 15.56 -19.96
C VAL A 42 18.22 15.38 -18.73
N LEU A 43 18.03 14.13 -18.31
CA LEU A 43 17.25 13.77 -17.12
C LEU A 43 18.16 13.16 -16.06
N LEU A 44 18.20 13.79 -14.89
CA LEU A 44 18.83 13.27 -13.70
C LEU A 44 17.76 12.68 -12.78
N SER A 45 18.04 11.53 -12.17
CA SER A 45 17.12 10.83 -11.27
C SER A 45 17.80 10.58 -9.94
N GLY A 46 17.25 11.14 -8.86
CA GLY A 46 17.96 11.21 -7.59
C GLY A 46 18.75 12.50 -7.43
N GLY A 47 19.23 12.77 -6.21
CA GLY A 47 19.91 14.04 -5.90
C GLY A 47 18.99 15.25 -5.99
N THR A 48 17.84 15.21 -5.29
CA THR A 48 16.98 16.40 -5.13
C THR A 48 16.66 16.74 -3.66
N SER A 49 17.46 16.25 -2.73
CA SER A 49 17.18 16.44 -1.30
C SER A 49 17.55 17.85 -0.86
N LYS A 50 16.53 18.71 -0.75
CA LYS A 50 16.48 20.05 -0.12
C LYS A 50 17.70 20.46 0.72
N GLY A 51 18.82 20.79 0.08
CA GLY A 51 20.00 21.24 0.80
C GLY A 51 21.10 21.75 -0.11
N LYS A 52 21.91 22.68 0.42
CA LYS A 52 23.12 23.22 -0.22
C LYS A 52 24.19 22.14 -0.54
N GLY A 53 23.99 20.91 -0.05
CA GLY A 53 24.88 19.76 -0.29
C GLY A 53 24.50 18.88 -1.47
N ASP A 54 23.42 19.17 -2.20
CA ASP A 54 22.99 18.36 -3.34
C ASP A 54 23.88 18.59 -4.57
N LEU A 55 24.58 17.55 -5.01
CA LEU A 55 25.56 17.62 -6.09
C LEU A 55 24.91 17.93 -7.44
N CYS A 56 23.73 17.36 -7.70
CA CYS A 56 23.00 17.61 -8.95
C CYS A 56 22.62 19.08 -9.08
N TYR A 57 22.10 19.66 -8.00
CA TYR A 57 21.79 21.09 -7.97
C TYR A 57 23.03 21.96 -8.18
N ARG A 58 24.14 21.64 -7.50
CA ARG A 58 25.39 22.40 -7.62
C ARG A 58 25.90 22.45 -9.06
N VAL A 59 25.93 21.32 -9.76
CA VAL A 59 26.35 21.25 -11.17
C VAL A 59 25.41 22.03 -12.07
N VAL A 60 24.09 21.87 -11.89
CA VAL A 60 23.09 22.56 -12.72
C VAL A 60 23.04 24.07 -12.47
N ALA A 61 23.38 24.52 -11.25
CA ALA A 61 23.47 25.93 -10.89
C ALA A 61 24.64 26.68 -11.56
N GLU A 62 25.58 25.96 -12.18
CA GLU A 62 26.67 26.54 -12.98
C GLU A 62 26.22 26.97 -14.38
N PHE A 63 25.03 26.54 -14.81
CA PHE A 63 24.44 26.97 -16.08
C PHE A 63 23.78 28.33 -15.95
N ASN A 64 24.09 29.24 -16.88
CA ASN A 64 23.69 30.64 -16.80
C ASN A 64 22.86 31.11 -18.01
N ASP A 65 22.41 30.21 -18.89
CA ASP A 65 21.78 30.58 -20.17
C ASP A 65 20.55 29.72 -20.57
N PRO A 66 19.36 29.95 -19.97
CA PRO A 66 19.04 30.83 -18.84
C PRO A 66 19.37 30.23 -17.46
N GLY A 67 19.85 29.00 -17.38
CA GLY A 67 20.14 28.33 -16.10
C GLY A 67 18.89 27.75 -15.45
N ILE A 68 18.84 27.74 -14.12
CA ILE A 68 17.71 27.20 -13.35
C ILE A 68 16.48 28.09 -13.52
N VAL A 69 15.41 27.54 -14.09
CA VAL A 69 14.12 28.23 -14.30
C VAL A 69 13.09 27.86 -13.24
N VAL A 70 13.17 26.66 -12.67
CA VAL A 70 12.30 26.20 -11.58
C VAL A 70 13.11 25.44 -10.53
N HIS A 71 12.88 25.76 -9.26
CA HIS A 71 13.47 25.06 -8.13
C HIS A 71 12.40 24.72 -7.09
N GLY A 72 11.86 23.52 -7.23
CA GLY A 72 10.76 22.99 -6.44
C GLY A 72 9.41 23.46 -6.94
N VAL A 73 8.41 22.60 -6.76
CA VAL A 73 7.01 22.87 -7.10
C VAL A 73 6.11 22.61 -5.90
N ALA A 74 4.96 23.27 -5.86
CA ALA A 74 3.94 23.04 -4.85
C ALA A 74 3.07 21.83 -5.20
N LEU A 75 3.74 20.67 -5.35
CA LEU A 75 3.16 19.41 -5.79
C LEU A 75 3.33 18.32 -4.72
N LYS A 76 2.41 17.37 -4.69
CA LYS A 76 2.47 16.18 -3.86
C LYS A 76 1.93 14.97 -4.64
N PRO A 77 2.69 13.87 -4.82
CA PRO A 77 4.14 13.74 -4.61
C PRO A 77 4.94 14.65 -5.57
N GLY A 78 6.26 14.75 -5.40
CA GLY A 78 7.10 15.45 -6.39
C GLY A 78 7.55 16.89 -6.08
N LYS A 79 7.44 17.36 -4.83
CA LYS A 79 7.97 18.68 -4.41
C LYS A 79 9.40 18.98 -4.91
N PRO A 80 10.38 18.06 -4.83
CA PRO A 80 11.76 18.36 -5.20
C PRO A 80 12.02 18.02 -6.68
N ILE A 81 11.82 19.01 -7.56
CA ILE A 81 12.24 19.00 -8.97
C ILE A 81 13.05 20.26 -9.23
N CYS A 82 14.10 20.15 -10.03
CA CYS A 82 14.81 21.30 -10.57
C CYS A 82 14.77 21.23 -12.09
N MET A 83 14.38 22.33 -12.72
CA MET A 83 14.40 22.45 -14.18
C MET A 83 15.32 23.60 -14.54
N ALA A 84 16.24 23.32 -15.44
CA ALA A 84 17.15 24.28 -16.01
C ALA A 84 17.14 24.17 -17.53
N VAL A 85 17.61 25.21 -18.18
CA VAL A 85 17.85 25.23 -19.62
C VAL A 85 19.27 25.76 -19.84
N THR A 86 20.01 25.09 -20.73
CA THR A 86 21.33 25.53 -21.17
C THR A 86 21.48 25.26 -22.66
N SER A 87 21.97 26.24 -23.43
CA SER A 87 22.10 26.12 -24.89
C SER A 87 20.80 25.68 -25.58
N GLY A 88 19.64 26.11 -25.07
CA GLY A 88 18.31 25.72 -25.57
C GLY A 88 17.87 24.31 -25.20
N LYS A 89 18.68 23.54 -24.47
CA LYS A 89 18.40 22.15 -24.07
C LYS A 89 17.90 22.06 -22.62
N PRO A 90 16.78 21.37 -22.34
CA PRO A 90 16.31 21.15 -20.98
C PRO A 90 17.21 20.20 -20.19
N VAL A 91 17.49 20.56 -18.93
CA VAL A 91 18.14 19.71 -17.93
C VAL A 91 17.22 19.62 -16.71
N VAL A 92 16.74 18.42 -16.39
CA VAL A 92 15.74 18.21 -15.34
C VAL A 92 16.26 17.24 -14.29
N ILE A 93 16.22 17.67 -13.04
CA ILE A 93 16.52 16.85 -11.87
C ILE A 93 15.22 16.36 -11.27
N LEU A 94 14.92 15.08 -11.49
CA LEU A 94 13.72 14.41 -10.99
C LEU A 94 13.92 13.89 -9.56
N PRO A 95 12.84 13.87 -8.74
CA PRO A 95 12.84 13.26 -7.42
C PRO A 95 13.51 11.88 -7.36
N GLY A 96 14.20 11.57 -6.26
CA GLY A 96 14.76 10.23 -6.04
C GLY A 96 13.72 9.14 -5.77
N PHE A 97 12.53 9.50 -5.27
CA PHE A 97 11.45 8.54 -5.06
C PHE A 97 10.75 8.20 -6.39
N PRO A 98 10.59 6.91 -6.76
CA PRO A 98 10.07 6.53 -8.08
C PRO A 98 8.70 7.11 -8.44
N THR A 99 7.74 7.05 -7.51
CA THR A 99 6.40 7.63 -7.71
C THR A 99 6.48 9.14 -7.91
N SER A 100 7.34 9.83 -7.14
CA SER A 100 7.53 11.27 -7.33
C SER A 100 8.15 11.58 -8.69
N ALA A 101 9.16 10.81 -9.10
CA ALA A 101 9.86 10.99 -10.37
C ALA A 101 8.92 10.86 -11.56
N ILE A 102 8.10 9.79 -11.61
CA ILE A 102 7.20 9.52 -12.73
C ILE A 102 6.08 10.57 -12.82
N PHE A 103 5.52 11.01 -11.69
CA PHE A 103 4.54 12.10 -11.68
C PHE A 103 5.13 13.41 -12.21
N THR A 104 6.29 13.81 -11.69
CA THR A 104 6.94 15.04 -12.17
C THR A 104 7.41 14.92 -13.63
N PHE A 105 7.76 13.71 -14.06
CA PHE A 105 8.10 13.44 -15.46
C PHE A 105 6.86 13.64 -16.35
N HIS A 106 5.72 13.02 -16.05
CA HIS A 106 4.52 13.19 -16.87
C HIS A 106 3.97 14.62 -16.84
N GLU A 107 4.08 15.32 -15.71
CA GLU A 107 3.59 16.68 -15.59
C GLU A 107 4.48 17.70 -16.32
N PHE A 108 5.82 17.59 -16.20
CA PHE A 108 6.73 18.65 -16.65
C PHE A 108 7.65 18.24 -17.81
N VAL A 109 8.03 16.96 -17.92
CA VAL A 109 9.00 16.49 -18.93
C VAL A 109 8.29 15.93 -20.16
N ALA A 110 7.25 15.12 -19.98
CA ALA A 110 6.52 14.49 -21.07
C ALA A 110 5.94 15.50 -22.09
N PRO A 111 5.36 16.64 -21.68
CA PRO A 111 4.89 17.64 -22.64
C PRO A 111 6.03 18.20 -23.50
N VAL A 112 7.21 18.41 -22.92
CA VAL A 112 8.40 18.91 -23.62
C VAL A 112 8.92 17.87 -24.62
N LEU A 113 9.02 16.60 -24.21
CA LEU A 113 9.44 15.51 -25.10
C LEU A 113 8.48 15.36 -26.29
N ARG A 114 7.17 15.42 -26.05
CA ARG A 114 6.16 15.34 -27.12
C ARG A 114 6.29 16.49 -28.11
N LEU A 115 6.48 17.72 -27.61
CA LEU A 115 6.71 18.89 -28.46
C LEU A 115 7.95 18.72 -29.34
N LEU A 116 9.07 18.30 -28.76
CA LEU A 116 10.32 18.05 -29.49
C LEU A 116 10.18 16.91 -30.51
N ALA A 117 9.37 15.89 -30.21
CA ALA A 117 9.06 14.78 -31.10
C ALA A 117 7.98 15.11 -32.16
N GLY A 118 7.47 16.35 -32.21
CA GLY A 118 6.41 16.74 -33.14
C GLY A 118 5.05 16.05 -32.88
N ARG A 119 4.83 15.55 -31.66
CA ARG A 119 3.60 14.90 -31.23
C ARG A 119 2.63 15.90 -30.61
N GLN A 120 1.35 15.55 -30.58
CA GLN A 120 0.36 16.32 -29.84
C GLN A 120 0.70 16.37 -28.34
N LEU A 121 0.44 17.52 -27.72
CA LEU A 121 0.76 17.77 -26.31
C LEU A 121 0.01 16.84 -25.34
N GLN A 122 -1.18 16.37 -25.72
CA GLN A 122 -2.13 15.75 -24.80
C GLN A 122 -2.78 14.50 -25.42
N GLU A 123 -2.43 13.33 -24.87
CA GLU A 123 -3.13 12.04 -25.04
C GLU A 123 -3.52 11.48 -23.66
N THR A 124 -3.79 12.34 -22.65
CA THR A 124 -4.19 11.81 -21.33
C THR A 124 -5.63 11.34 -21.39
N GLU A 125 -5.83 10.02 -21.40
CA GLU A 125 -7.14 9.44 -21.20
C GLU A 125 -7.62 9.75 -19.78
N THR A 126 -8.73 10.49 -19.70
CA THR A 126 -9.40 10.76 -18.44
C THR A 126 -10.75 10.06 -18.41
N VAL A 127 -11.07 9.44 -17.28
CA VAL A 127 -12.39 8.85 -17.04
C VAL A 127 -13.09 9.55 -15.89
N SER A 128 -14.41 9.68 -15.98
CA SER A 128 -15.23 10.21 -14.89
C SER A 128 -15.54 9.10 -13.89
N ALA A 129 -15.32 9.36 -12.61
CA ALA A 129 -15.60 8.42 -11.52
C ALA A 129 -16.17 9.14 -10.30
N THR A 130 -16.68 8.38 -9.34
CA THR A 130 -17.18 8.87 -8.06
C THR A 130 -16.19 8.52 -6.95
N MET A 131 -15.77 9.50 -6.15
CA MET A 131 -14.87 9.30 -5.03
C MET A 131 -15.52 8.38 -3.99
N ALA A 132 -14.89 7.24 -3.69
CA ALA A 132 -15.48 6.22 -2.81
C ALA A 132 -15.43 6.60 -1.32
N LEU A 133 -14.38 7.34 -0.92
CA LEU A 133 -14.10 7.68 0.46
C LEU A 133 -13.72 9.16 0.56
N ARG A 134 -14.19 9.82 1.62
CA ARG A 134 -13.76 11.17 1.95
C ARG A 134 -12.24 11.19 2.07
N THR A 135 -11.60 12.04 1.29
CA THR A 135 -10.14 12.13 1.22
C THR A 135 -9.67 13.53 1.60
N ASN A 136 -8.75 13.59 2.56
CA ASN A 136 -8.16 14.85 3.01
C ASN A 136 -6.83 15.09 2.29
N SER A 137 -6.69 16.26 1.69
CA SER A 137 -5.49 16.78 1.03
C SER A 137 -4.84 17.90 1.86
N GLU A 138 -3.56 18.17 1.61
CA GLU A 138 -2.85 19.28 2.27
C GLU A 138 -3.08 20.61 1.54
N ILE A 139 -3.56 21.62 2.26
CA ILE A 139 -3.67 22.98 1.73
C ILE A 139 -2.29 23.51 1.30
N GLY A 140 -2.26 24.21 0.16
CA GLY A 140 -1.06 24.85 -0.39
C GLY A 140 -0.30 24.00 -1.40
N ARG A 141 -0.74 22.76 -1.67
CA ARG A 141 -0.13 21.88 -2.67
C ARG A 141 -1.17 21.19 -3.53
N THR A 142 -0.91 21.11 -4.82
CA THR A 142 -1.68 20.23 -5.71
C THR A 142 -1.29 18.78 -5.39
N GLU A 143 -2.27 17.94 -5.06
CA GLU A 143 -2.04 16.53 -4.73
C GLU A 143 -2.51 15.63 -5.87
N TYR A 144 -1.62 14.80 -6.41
CA TYR A 144 -1.97 13.68 -7.28
C TYR A 144 -2.24 12.45 -6.42
N LEU A 145 -3.50 12.23 -6.14
CA LEU A 145 -3.98 11.11 -5.34
C LEU A 145 -4.09 9.87 -6.23
N LEU A 146 -3.26 8.85 -5.99
CA LEU A 146 -3.39 7.56 -6.65
C LEU A 146 -4.71 6.88 -6.29
N VAL A 147 -5.42 6.39 -7.30
CA VAL A 147 -6.70 5.71 -7.15
C VAL A 147 -6.75 4.38 -7.87
N GLY A 148 -7.47 3.44 -7.26
CA GLY A 148 -7.96 2.24 -7.94
C GLY A 148 -9.40 2.48 -8.42
N LEU A 149 -9.69 2.13 -9.66
CA LEU A 149 -11.01 2.24 -10.27
C LEU A 149 -11.77 0.93 -10.13
N ILE A 150 -13.04 1.00 -9.75
CA ILE A 150 -13.93 -0.15 -9.64
C ILE A 150 -15.21 0.13 -10.39
N LYS A 151 -15.69 -0.86 -11.15
CA LYS A 151 -17.01 -0.79 -11.77
C LYS A 151 -18.10 -1.18 -10.75
N THR A 152 -19.00 -0.24 -10.50
CA THR A 152 -20.22 -0.40 -9.71
C THR A 152 -21.44 -0.31 -10.63
N ASP A 153 -22.63 -0.59 -10.09
CA ASP A 153 -23.88 -0.44 -10.82
C ASP A 153 -24.16 1.03 -11.21
N SER A 154 -23.56 1.98 -10.47
CA SER A 154 -23.68 3.43 -10.68
C SER A 154 -22.59 4.04 -11.56
N GLY A 155 -21.61 3.25 -12.02
CA GLY A 155 -20.51 3.72 -12.86
C GLY A 155 -19.13 3.33 -12.32
N LEU A 156 -18.12 4.18 -12.53
CA LEU A 156 -16.80 3.97 -11.95
C LEU A 156 -16.71 4.62 -10.57
N SER A 157 -16.20 3.87 -9.60
CA SER A 157 -15.87 4.37 -8.26
C SER A 157 -14.35 4.43 -8.11
N ALA A 158 -13.83 5.57 -7.65
CA ALA A 158 -12.41 5.83 -7.44
C ALA A 158 -12.06 5.67 -5.95
N PHE A 159 -11.24 4.68 -5.64
CA PHE A 159 -10.79 4.41 -4.28
C PHE A 159 -9.38 4.96 -4.04
N PRO A 160 -9.20 5.84 -3.04
CA PRO A 160 -7.87 6.34 -2.70
C PRO A 160 -6.96 5.21 -2.21
N MET A 161 -5.77 5.07 -2.79
CA MET A 161 -4.82 4.02 -2.41
C MET A 161 -3.82 4.45 -1.34
N GLY A 162 -4.09 5.56 -0.65
CA GLY A 162 -3.29 6.08 0.47
C GLY A 162 -2.15 7.02 0.06
N LYS A 163 -1.44 7.53 1.08
CA LYS A 163 -0.40 8.55 0.95
C LYS A 163 0.98 7.90 1.01
N GLY A 164 1.82 8.14 0.01
CA GLY A 164 3.22 7.69 0.05
C GLY A 164 3.95 7.95 -1.25
N SER A 165 4.72 9.05 -1.30
CA SER A 165 5.56 9.41 -2.45
C SER A 165 6.64 8.38 -2.79
N GLY A 166 6.88 7.39 -1.93
CA GLY A 166 7.89 6.33 -2.08
C GLY A 166 7.34 4.90 -2.25
N SER A 167 6.02 4.70 -2.34
CA SER A 167 5.44 3.37 -2.51
C SER A 167 5.35 2.98 -3.98
N VAL A 168 6.36 2.25 -4.48
CA VAL A 168 6.36 1.69 -5.84
C VAL A 168 5.20 0.73 -6.04
N THR A 169 4.87 -0.05 -5.01
CA THR A 169 3.78 -1.04 -5.03
C THR A 169 2.40 -0.40 -5.14
N THR A 170 2.20 0.78 -4.54
CA THR A 170 0.94 1.53 -4.70
C THR A 170 0.82 2.04 -6.13
N PHE A 171 1.89 2.62 -6.67
CA PHE A 171 1.88 3.11 -8.06
C PHE A 171 1.62 1.98 -9.06
N SER A 172 2.29 0.83 -8.92
CA SER A 172 2.13 -0.31 -9.84
C SER A 172 0.73 -0.95 -9.79
N ARG A 173 -0.07 -0.67 -8.76
CA ARG A 173 -1.42 -1.21 -8.58
C ARG A 173 -2.53 -0.18 -8.86
N ALA A 174 -2.17 1.08 -9.08
CA ALA A 174 -3.11 2.15 -9.34
C ALA A 174 -3.54 2.14 -10.81
N ASP A 175 -4.83 2.40 -11.06
CA ASP A 175 -5.34 2.59 -12.43
C ASP A 175 -5.08 4.00 -12.94
N GLY A 176 -4.98 4.95 -12.01
CA GLY A 176 -4.88 6.36 -12.33
C GLY A 176 -4.68 7.22 -11.10
N PHE A 177 -4.85 8.52 -11.30
CA PHE A 177 -4.80 9.50 -10.22
C PHE A 177 -5.84 10.61 -10.39
N VAL A 178 -6.26 11.16 -9.26
CA VAL A 178 -7.10 12.36 -9.18
C VAL A 178 -6.21 13.55 -8.83
N THR A 179 -6.34 14.63 -9.60
CA THR A 179 -5.65 15.90 -9.31
C THR A 179 -6.49 16.73 -8.35
N ILE A 180 -6.07 16.83 -7.09
CA ILE A 180 -6.70 17.65 -6.07
C ILE A 180 -6.04 19.04 -6.06
N PRO A 181 -6.79 20.13 -6.32
CA PRO A 181 -6.24 21.48 -6.34
C PRO A 181 -5.67 21.91 -4.97
N ARG A 182 -4.68 22.81 -4.99
CA ARG A 182 -4.01 23.32 -3.78
C ARG A 182 -4.89 24.02 -2.74
N HIS A 183 -6.10 24.44 -3.11
CA HIS A 183 -7.05 25.10 -2.21
C HIS A 183 -8.14 24.14 -1.71
N THR A 184 -8.09 22.87 -2.12
CA THR A 184 -9.03 21.83 -1.73
C THR A 184 -8.43 21.02 -0.59
N GLU A 185 -9.03 21.12 0.60
CA GLU A 185 -8.63 20.33 1.77
C GLU A 185 -9.33 18.96 1.79
N ILE A 186 -10.58 18.90 1.31
CA ILE A 186 -11.42 17.72 1.40
C ILE A 186 -12.07 17.49 0.03
N VAL A 187 -12.00 16.25 -0.44
CA VAL A 187 -12.86 15.72 -1.50
C VAL A 187 -13.82 14.75 -0.82
N ASP A 188 -15.13 15.00 -0.94
CA ASP A 188 -16.13 14.21 -0.22
C ASP A 188 -16.41 12.87 -0.90
N ALA A 189 -16.82 11.87 -0.10
CA ALA A 189 -17.34 10.63 -0.67
C ALA A 189 -18.61 10.93 -1.49
N GLY A 190 -18.73 10.35 -2.68
CA GLY A 190 -19.81 10.63 -3.61
C GLY A 190 -19.53 11.77 -4.60
N GLU A 191 -18.45 12.55 -4.40
CA GLU A 191 -18.08 13.61 -5.31
C GLU A 191 -17.59 13.06 -6.67
N ARG A 192 -17.95 13.73 -7.76
CA ARG A 192 -17.52 13.34 -9.11
C ARG A 192 -16.11 13.88 -9.35
N VAL A 193 -15.21 12.99 -9.75
CA VAL A 193 -13.79 13.29 -9.99
C VAL A 193 -13.37 12.83 -11.39
N GLN A 194 -12.39 13.53 -11.96
CA GLN A 194 -11.71 13.10 -13.18
C GLN A 194 -10.46 12.31 -12.79
N VAL A 195 -10.38 11.08 -13.27
CA VAL A 195 -9.23 10.20 -13.07
C VAL A 195 -8.41 10.21 -14.34
N THR A 196 -7.16 10.66 -14.24
CA THR A 196 -6.18 10.49 -15.32
C THR A 196 -5.62 9.08 -15.23
N LEU A 197 -5.79 8.29 -16.28
CA LEU A 197 -5.31 6.92 -16.30
C LEU A 197 -3.78 6.88 -16.41
N ILE A 198 -3.16 5.91 -15.73
CA ILE A 198 -1.72 5.64 -15.86
C ILE A 198 -1.48 4.78 -17.12
N ASP A 199 -2.36 3.83 -17.41
CA ASP A 199 -2.33 3.02 -18.63
C ASP A 199 -3.34 3.56 -19.66
N ARG A 200 -3.05 3.38 -20.95
CA ARG A 200 -3.87 3.83 -22.09
C ARG A 200 -5.14 2.99 -22.30
N SER A 201 -5.37 1.97 -21.47
CA SER A 201 -6.62 1.22 -21.50
C SER A 201 -7.05 0.80 -20.11
N LEU A 202 -8.28 1.13 -19.73
CA LEU A 202 -8.84 0.73 -18.44
C LEU A 202 -9.22 -0.76 -18.49
N GLN A 203 -8.38 -1.60 -17.87
CA GLN A 203 -8.71 -3.00 -17.59
C GLN A 203 -9.29 -3.09 -16.16
N VAL A 204 -10.61 -3.10 -16.04
CA VAL A 204 -11.26 -3.29 -14.73
C VAL A 204 -11.12 -4.75 -14.30
N ALA A 205 -10.72 -4.98 -13.05
CA ALA A 205 -10.59 -6.33 -12.50
C ALA A 205 -11.92 -7.11 -12.51
N ASP A 206 -11.84 -8.42 -12.78
CA ASP A 206 -12.99 -9.33 -12.77
C ASP A 206 -13.59 -9.46 -11.36
N LEU A 207 -12.70 -9.53 -10.36
CA LEU A 207 -13.01 -9.70 -8.94
C LEU A 207 -12.46 -8.55 -8.10
N VAL A 208 -13.35 -7.82 -7.43
CA VAL A 208 -12.98 -6.71 -6.54
C VAL A 208 -13.10 -7.15 -5.08
N VAL A 209 -11.98 -7.05 -4.37
CA VAL A 209 -11.87 -7.37 -2.95
C VAL A 209 -11.54 -6.11 -2.15
N ILE A 210 -12.36 -5.77 -1.16
CA ILE A 210 -12.14 -4.58 -0.32
C ILE A 210 -12.24 -4.97 1.15
N GLY A 211 -11.19 -4.75 1.94
CA GLY A 211 -11.24 -5.02 3.36
C GLY A 211 -9.89 -5.13 4.03
N SER A 212 -9.79 -6.04 4.99
CA SER A 212 -8.51 -6.36 5.64
C SER A 212 -7.59 -7.12 4.70
N HIS A 213 -6.31 -7.02 4.98
CA HIS A 213 -5.28 -7.81 4.32
C HIS A 213 -5.06 -9.12 5.08
N CYS A 214 -4.77 -10.20 4.35
CA CYS A 214 -4.30 -11.44 4.93
C CYS A 214 -3.44 -12.21 3.91
N VAL A 215 -2.42 -12.91 4.41
CA VAL A 215 -1.53 -13.75 3.60
C VAL A 215 -2.28 -14.86 2.85
N GLY A 216 -3.31 -15.46 3.48
CA GLY A 216 -4.15 -16.47 2.82
C GLY A 216 -4.98 -15.87 1.68
N LEU A 217 -5.44 -14.63 1.83
CA LEU A 217 -6.19 -13.93 0.77
C LEU A 217 -5.27 -13.61 -0.41
N ASP A 218 -4.06 -13.10 -0.18
CA ASP A 218 -3.08 -12.87 -1.25
C ASP A 218 -2.79 -14.15 -2.03
N TRP A 219 -2.63 -15.28 -1.34
CA TRP A 219 -2.41 -16.57 -1.98
C TRP A 219 -3.61 -17.00 -2.85
N LEU A 220 -4.84 -16.89 -2.33
CA LEU A 220 -6.07 -17.19 -3.06
C LEU A 220 -6.18 -16.33 -4.34
N LEU A 221 -5.94 -15.02 -4.22
CA LEU A 221 -5.98 -14.11 -5.36
C LEU A 221 -4.88 -14.44 -6.39
N THR A 222 -3.71 -14.87 -5.95
CA THR A 222 -2.64 -15.35 -6.84
C THR A 222 -3.05 -16.60 -7.61
N GLN A 223 -3.74 -17.55 -6.97
CA GLN A 223 -4.24 -18.75 -7.68
C GLN A 223 -5.34 -18.39 -8.67
N LEU A 224 -6.23 -17.45 -8.36
CA LEU A 224 -7.22 -16.96 -9.30
C LEU A 224 -6.59 -16.28 -10.51
N GLN A 225 -5.54 -15.47 -10.29
CA GLN A 225 -4.80 -14.85 -11.38
C GLN A 225 -4.17 -15.89 -12.31
N ARG A 226 -3.62 -17.00 -11.76
CA ARG A 226 -3.13 -18.14 -12.56
C ARG A 226 -4.22 -18.85 -13.35
N ARG A 227 -5.48 -18.76 -12.92
CA ARG A 227 -6.68 -19.24 -13.64
C ARG A 227 -7.24 -18.20 -14.62
N GLY A 228 -6.53 -17.10 -14.86
CA GLY A 228 -6.94 -16.04 -15.79
C GLY A 228 -7.98 -15.07 -15.22
N ILE A 229 -8.25 -15.10 -13.92
CA ILE A 229 -9.20 -14.18 -13.28
C ILE A 229 -8.40 -13.03 -12.66
N SER A 230 -8.55 -11.84 -13.22
CA SER A 230 -7.94 -10.63 -12.69
C SER A 230 -8.64 -10.23 -11.39
N SER A 231 -7.86 -9.81 -10.38
CA SER A 231 -8.42 -9.37 -9.11
C SER A 231 -7.77 -8.10 -8.61
N ARG A 232 -8.54 -7.31 -7.85
CA ARG A 232 -8.11 -6.06 -7.23
C ARG A 232 -8.36 -6.13 -5.73
N LEU A 233 -7.30 -6.02 -4.93
CA LEU A 233 -7.39 -5.91 -3.48
C LEU A 233 -7.15 -4.48 -3.02
N LEU A 234 -8.15 -3.88 -2.36
CA LEU A 234 -8.04 -2.60 -1.68
C LEU A 234 -8.07 -2.81 -0.16
N THR A 235 -6.99 -2.41 0.51
CA THR A 235 -6.82 -2.64 1.94
C THR A 235 -7.30 -1.43 2.75
N VAL A 236 -8.54 -1.48 3.21
CA VAL A 236 -9.19 -0.42 4.00
C VAL A 236 -9.55 -0.87 5.43
N GLY A 237 -9.14 -2.09 5.80
CA GLY A 237 -9.46 -2.72 7.08
C GLY A 237 -10.88 -3.32 7.12
N SER A 238 -11.18 -4.07 8.18
CA SER A 238 -12.41 -4.86 8.28
C SER A 238 -13.69 -4.00 8.26
N SER A 239 -13.71 -2.89 9.00
CA SER A 239 -14.87 -2.00 9.05
C SER A 239 -15.09 -1.28 7.71
N GLY A 240 -14.01 -0.86 7.05
CA GLY A 240 -14.07 -0.26 5.72
C GLY A 240 -14.56 -1.26 4.67
N GLY A 241 -14.09 -2.51 4.73
CA GLY A 241 -14.53 -3.60 3.85
C GLY A 241 -16.01 -3.92 4.02
N LEU A 242 -16.47 -4.04 5.27
CA LEU A 242 -17.89 -4.24 5.55
C LEU A 242 -18.75 -3.10 4.99
N ALA A 243 -18.33 -1.84 5.18
CA ALA A 243 -19.06 -0.69 4.66
C ALA A 243 -19.09 -0.66 3.12
N ALA A 244 -17.97 -1.01 2.46
CA ALA A 244 -17.89 -1.10 1.00
C ALA A 244 -18.79 -2.23 0.45
N ALA A 245 -18.84 -3.38 1.13
CA ALA A 245 -19.75 -4.47 0.77
C ALA A 245 -21.22 -4.04 0.87
N LYS A 246 -21.61 -3.30 1.94
CA LYS A 246 -22.98 -2.76 2.08
C LYS A 246 -23.36 -1.80 0.96
N ARG A 247 -22.39 -1.04 0.43
CA ARG A 247 -22.60 -0.14 -0.73
C ARG A 247 -22.52 -0.86 -2.08
N GLY A 248 -22.25 -2.18 -2.10
CA GLY A 248 -22.11 -2.95 -3.33
C GLY A 248 -20.87 -2.60 -4.15
N GLU A 249 -19.83 -2.06 -3.52
CA GLU A 249 -18.60 -1.60 -4.18
C GLU A 249 -17.56 -2.72 -4.36
N CYS A 250 -17.77 -3.89 -3.76
CA CYS A 250 -16.87 -5.04 -3.90
C CYS A 250 -17.65 -6.33 -4.13
N ASP A 251 -16.99 -7.34 -4.67
CA ASP A 251 -17.53 -8.70 -4.78
C ASP A 251 -17.39 -9.48 -3.48
N LEU A 252 -16.29 -9.25 -2.76
CA LEU A 252 -16.10 -9.78 -1.41
C LEU A 252 -15.28 -8.82 -0.53
N ALA A 253 -15.48 -8.90 0.77
CA ALA A 253 -14.75 -8.16 1.77
C ALA A 253 -14.16 -9.10 2.83
N GLY A 254 -12.83 -9.16 2.93
CA GLY A 254 -12.16 -9.89 4.00
C GLY A 254 -12.26 -9.13 5.32
N ILE A 255 -12.84 -9.75 6.35
CA ILE A 255 -13.08 -9.12 7.65
C ILE A 255 -12.76 -10.04 8.83
N HIS A 256 -12.50 -9.44 9.97
CA HIS A 256 -12.25 -10.12 11.25
C HIS A 256 -12.68 -9.24 12.43
N LEU A 257 -13.93 -8.76 12.39
CA LEU A 257 -14.50 -7.90 13.42
C LEU A 257 -14.95 -8.74 14.61
N LEU A 258 -14.47 -8.42 15.81
CA LEU A 258 -14.91 -9.05 17.06
C LEU A 258 -15.95 -8.15 17.73
N ASP A 259 -17.13 -8.69 18.03
CA ASP A 259 -18.06 -8.03 18.93
C ASP A 259 -17.60 -8.24 20.39
N PRO A 260 -17.22 -7.18 21.12
CA PRO A 260 -16.69 -7.32 22.48
C PRO A 260 -17.73 -7.82 23.49
N GLN A 261 -19.03 -7.68 23.21
CA GLN A 261 -20.09 -8.11 24.12
C GLN A 261 -20.38 -9.61 23.99
N SER A 262 -20.64 -10.10 22.78
CA SER A 262 -20.93 -11.52 22.55
C SER A 262 -19.68 -12.39 22.40
N GLY A 263 -18.53 -11.79 22.07
CA GLY A 263 -17.32 -12.54 21.70
C GLY A 263 -17.41 -13.21 20.32
N ILE A 264 -18.48 -12.96 19.56
CA ILE A 264 -18.70 -13.57 18.25
C ILE A 264 -18.04 -12.71 17.16
N TYR A 265 -17.34 -13.36 16.25
CA TYR A 265 -16.74 -12.70 15.10
C TYR A 265 -17.73 -12.52 13.95
N ASN A 266 -17.62 -11.38 13.26
CA ASN A 266 -18.21 -11.03 11.96
C ASN A 266 -19.75 -11.03 11.91
N ARG A 267 -20.41 -12.14 12.25
CA ARG A 267 -21.87 -12.34 12.20
C ARG A 267 -22.69 -11.20 12.82
N PRO A 268 -22.35 -10.64 14.01
CA PRO A 268 -23.13 -9.55 14.61
C PRO A 268 -23.18 -8.26 13.78
N PHE A 269 -22.25 -8.08 12.83
CA PHE A 269 -22.13 -6.85 12.03
C PHE A 269 -22.85 -6.94 10.67
N LEU A 270 -23.42 -8.10 10.33
CA LEU A 270 -24.11 -8.32 9.06
C LEU A 270 -25.59 -7.93 9.12
N ASP A 271 -26.10 -7.47 7.98
CA ASP A 271 -27.54 -7.29 7.74
C ASP A 271 -28.01 -8.22 6.60
N LYS A 272 -29.30 -8.19 6.27
CA LYS A 272 -29.92 -9.09 5.28
C LYS A 272 -29.39 -8.92 3.85
N THR A 273 -28.67 -7.83 3.56
CA THR A 273 -28.10 -7.57 2.22
C THR A 273 -26.75 -8.24 2.01
N LEU A 274 -26.21 -8.85 3.07
CA LEU A 274 -24.89 -9.45 3.10
C LEU A 274 -24.98 -10.94 3.43
N THR A 275 -24.08 -11.71 2.83
CA THR A 275 -23.86 -13.12 3.13
C THR A 275 -22.46 -13.30 3.70
N LEU A 276 -22.36 -13.99 4.85
CA LEU A 276 -21.07 -14.41 5.39
C LEU A 276 -20.65 -15.72 4.73
N VAL A 277 -19.44 -15.75 4.21
CA VAL A 277 -18.76 -16.95 3.77
C VAL A 277 -17.64 -17.21 4.78
N ASP A 278 -17.71 -18.35 5.45
CA ASP A 278 -16.66 -18.77 6.37
C ASP A 278 -15.33 -18.88 5.61
N GLY A 279 -14.30 -18.21 6.13
CA GLY A 279 -12.97 -18.22 5.54
C GLY A 279 -12.07 -19.22 6.28
N TYR A 280 -11.10 -18.67 7.00
CA TYR A 280 -10.15 -19.46 7.79
C TYR A 280 -9.90 -18.78 9.14
N ARG A 281 -9.31 -19.54 10.07
CA ARG A 281 -8.91 -19.08 11.38
C ARG A 281 -7.44 -18.76 11.41
N ARG A 282 -7.09 -17.74 12.19
CA ARG A 282 -5.73 -17.32 12.47
C ARG A 282 -5.49 -17.48 13.95
N SER A 283 -4.53 -18.33 14.34
CA SER A 283 -4.19 -18.43 15.74
C SER A 283 -3.50 -17.13 16.19
N GLN A 284 -4.07 -16.45 17.19
CA GLN A 284 -3.48 -15.31 17.86
C GLN A 284 -2.81 -15.77 19.15
N GLY A 285 -1.61 -15.24 19.42
CA GLY A 285 -0.79 -15.72 20.51
C GLY A 285 0.34 -14.76 20.91
N ILE A 286 0.99 -15.11 22.01
CA ILE A 286 2.15 -14.39 22.55
C ILE A 286 3.35 -14.75 21.68
N LEU A 287 3.94 -13.75 21.03
CA LEU A 287 5.25 -13.82 20.38
C LEU A 287 6.34 -13.48 21.38
N PHE A 288 7.43 -14.24 21.31
CA PHE A 288 8.66 -14.03 22.09
C PHE A 288 9.85 -14.57 21.29
N ARG A 289 11.08 -14.29 21.70
CA ARG A 289 12.28 -14.86 21.04
C ARG A 289 12.48 -16.31 21.46
N ARG A 290 12.89 -17.17 20.54
CA ARG A 290 13.31 -18.55 20.87
C ARG A 290 14.50 -18.54 21.83
N GLY A 291 14.58 -19.51 22.74
CA GLY A 291 15.58 -19.58 23.80
C GLY A 291 15.29 -18.69 25.01
N ASP A 292 14.13 -18.02 25.07
CA ASP A 292 13.77 -17.17 26.21
C ASP A 292 13.08 -18.01 27.29
N ASP A 293 13.86 -18.40 28.31
CA ASP A 293 13.44 -19.26 29.43
C ASP A 293 12.26 -18.71 30.24
N ARG A 294 11.94 -17.42 30.08
CA ARG A 294 10.76 -16.79 30.71
C ARG A 294 9.45 -17.26 30.08
N PHE A 295 9.50 -17.73 28.83
CA PHE A 295 8.34 -18.12 28.03
C PHE A 295 8.40 -19.58 27.59
N GLU A 296 9.57 -20.04 27.19
CA GLU A 296 9.73 -21.35 26.55
C GLU A 296 9.46 -22.49 27.53
N ASN A 297 8.64 -23.45 27.11
CA ASN A 297 8.22 -24.60 27.92
C ASN A 297 7.60 -24.25 29.29
N LYS A 298 7.06 -23.04 29.44
CA LYS A 298 6.33 -22.61 30.63
C LYS A 298 4.83 -22.82 30.45
N PRO A 299 4.09 -23.17 31.51
CA PRO A 299 2.64 -23.21 31.46
C PRO A 299 2.07 -21.80 31.31
N PHE A 300 0.90 -21.70 30.67
CA PHE A 300 0.31 -20.42 30.25
C PHE A 300 0.05 -19.46 31.43
N ASP A 301 -0.40 -19.98 32.56
CA ASP A 301 -0.62 -19.24 33.80
C ASP A 301 0.66 -18.59 34.36
N GLN A 302 1.78 -19.32 34.32
CA GLN A 302 3.08 -18.80 34.72
C GLN A 302 3.57 -17.70 33.76
N ILE A 303 3.33 -17.87 32.46
CA ILE A 303 3.66 -16.85 31.45
C ILE A 303 2.86 -15.57 31.73
N VAL A 304 1.54 -15.68 31.89
CA VAL A 304 0.68 -14.53 32.20
C VAL A 304 1.13 -13.84 33.49
N SER A 305 1.45 -14.61 34.54
CA SER A 305 2.00 -14.04 35.77
C SER A 305 3.30 -13.27 35.52
N THR A 306 4.20 -13.81 34.71
CA THR A 306 5.45 -13.14 34.33
C THR A 306 5.17 -11.84 33.56
N LEU A 307 4.25 -11.87 32.59
CA LEU A 307 3.83 -10.71 31.80
C LEU A 307 3.30 -9.55 32.64
N LEU A 308 2.58 -9.87 33.72
CA LEU A 308 1.93 -8.88 34.58
C LEU A 308 2.86 -8.34 35.67
N ASN A 309 3.76 -9.18 36.18
CA ASN A 309 4.50 -8.87 37.41
C ASN A 309 5.99 -8.57 37.20
N ASP A 310 6.60 -9.02 36.10
CA ASP A 310 8.02 -8.77 35.84
C ASP A 310 8.22 -7.40 35.16
N SER A 311 8.81 -6.46 35.89
CA SER A 311 9.10 -5.11 35.36
C SER A 311 10.34 -5.05 34.47
N SER A 312 11.14 -6.13 34.41
CA SER A 312 12.32 -6.22 33.55
C SER A 312 11.97 -6.47 32.09
N ILE A 313 10.77 -7.01 31.81
CA ILE A 313 10.31 -7.34 30.46
C ILE A 313 9.49 -6.21 29.86
N ALA A 314 9.71 -5.94 28.57
CA ALA A 314 8.98 -4.94 27.82
C ALA A 314 8.03 -5.59 26.81
N MET A 315 6.80 -5.10 26.74
CA MET A 315 5.85 -5.48 25.71
C MET A 315 5.91 -4.52 24.52
N VAL A 316 5.44 -4.99 23.37
CA VAL A 316 4.93 -4.15 22.29
C VAL A 316 3.44 -4.43 22.11
N ASN A 317 2.63 -3.38 22.10
CA ASN A 317 1.17 -3.45 22.06
C ASN A 317 0.66 -3.44 20.59
N ARG A 318 -0.66 -3.35 20.40
CA ARG A 318 -1.32 -3.15 19.10
C ARG A 318 -2.12 -1.86 19.09
N ASN A 319 -2.27 -1.27 17.91
CA ASN A 319 -3.09 -0.08 17.70
C ASN A 319 -4.51 -0.27 18.25
N GLN A 320 -5.02 0.79 18.86
CA GLN A 320 -6.39 0.84 19.38
C GLN A 320 -7.41 0.51 18.28
N GLY A 321 -8.50 -0.16 18.67
CA GLY A 321 -9.56 -0.60 17.75
C GLY A 321 -9.28 -1.90 16.99
N SER A 322 -8.10 -2.52 17.15
CA SER A 322 -7.84 -3.85 16.58
C SER A 322 -8.41 -4.97 17.48
N GLY A 323 -8.87 -6.08 16.88
CA GLY A 323 -9.33 -7.25 17.65
C GLY A 323 -8.24 -7.81 18.58
N THR A 324 -6.98 -7.78 18.12
CA THR A 324 -5.81 -8.14 18.94
C THR A 324 -5.65 -7.22 20.15
N ARG A 325 -6.02 -5.93 20.05
CA ARG A 325 -5.99 -5.03 21.20
C ARG A 325 -7.02 -5.42 22.26
N VAL A 326 -8.23 -5.82 21.85
CA VAL A 326 -9.25 -6.35 22.78
C VAL A 326 -8.73 -7.59 23.52
N LEU A 327 -8.02 -8.48 22.81
CA LEU A 327 -7.38 -9.65 23.40
C LEU A 327 -6.29 -9.28 24.40
N ILE A 328 -5.39 -8.36 24.04
CA ILE A 328 -4.33 -7.86 24.92
C ILE A 328 -4.93 -7.22 26.18
N ASP A 329 -5.94 -6.36 26.03
CA ASP A 329 -6.53 -5.66 27.18
C ASP A 329 -7.20 -6.66 28.15
N ARG A 330 -7.80 -7.75 27.63
CA ARG A 330 -8.31 -8.86 28.46
C ARG A 330 -7.17 -9.61 29.17
N LEU A 331 -6.09 -9.92 28.46
CA LEU A 331 -4.91 -10.60 29.02
C LEU A 331 -4.25 -9.79 30.14
N LEU A 332 -4.19 -8.47 29.97
CA LEU A 332 -3.53 -7.57 30.91
C LEU A 332 -4.39 -7.22 32.14
N ALA A 333 -5.71 -7.44 32.08
CA ALA A 333 -6.64 -7.15 33.16
C ALA A 333 -6.47 -5.73 33.77
N GLY A 334 -6.22 -4.73 32.92
CA GLY A 334 -6.00 -3.34 33.32
C GLY A 334 -4.55 -2.97 33.66
N SER A 335 -3.64 -3.94 33.75
CA SER A 335 -2.20 -3.70 33.93
C SER A 335 -1.58 -3.01 32.72
N ARG A 336 -0.55 -2.19 32.97
CA ARG A 336 0.18 -1.46 31.93
C ARG A 336 1.68 -1.72 32.05
N PRO A 337 2.17 -2.89 31.61
CA PRO A 337 3.58 -3.24 31.72
C PRO A 337 4.45 -2.32 30.86
N ARG A 338 5.76 -2.38 31.06
CA ARG A 338 6.74 -1.57 30.33
C ARG A 338 6.53 -1.75 28.82
N GLY A 339 6.49 -0.65 28.07
CA GLY A 339 6.27 -0.68 26.62
C GLY A 339 4.80 -0.67 26.16
N PHE A 340 3.83 -0.71 27.08
CA PHE A 340 2.38 -0.60 26.76
C PHE A 340 1.99 0.55 25.80
N PRO A 341 2.60 1.76 25.87
CA PRO A 341 2.28 2.84 24.94
C PRO A 341 2.71 2.60 23.48
N VAL A 342 3.65 1.67 23.23
CA VAL A 342 4.19 1.38 21.89
C VAL A 342 3.18 0.54 21.12
N GLN A 343 2.49 1.15 20.15
CA GLN A 343 1.33 0.57 19.47
C GLN A 343 1.51 0.54 17.94
N PRO A 344 2.37 -0.35 17.40
CA PRO A 344 2.42 -0.57 15.96
C PRO A 344 1.06 -1.00 15.38
N SER A 345 0.85 -0.69 14.10
CA SER A 345 -0.40 -0.94 13.38
C SER A 345 -0.48 -2.31 12.68
N THR A 346 0.60 -3.08 12.63
CA THR A 346 0.65 -4.40 11.96
C THR A 346 1.23 -5.51 12.83
N HIS A 347 0.88 -6.77 12.53
CA HIS A 347 1.45 -7.95 13.17
C HIS A 347 2.95 -8.10 12.89
N SER A 348 3.39 -7.83 11.65
CA SER A 348 4.82 -7.87 11.29
C SER A 348 5.64 -6.83 12.06
N ALA A 349 5.08 -5.65 12.34
CA ALA A 349 5.78 -4.64 13.13
C ALA A 349 5.93 -5.04 14.61
N VAL A 350 4.97 -5.79 15.16
CA VAL A 350 5.10 -6.43 16.49
C VAL A 350 6.24 -7.45 16.48
N ALA A 351 6.24 -8.38 15.52
CA ALA A 351 7.28 -9.40 15.42
C ALA A 351 8.68 -8.79 15.21
N ALA A 352 8.78 -7.78 14.34
CA ALA A 352 10.03 -7.06 14.13
C ALA A 352 10.53 -6.36 15.40
N ALA A 353 9.64 -5.80 16.24
CA ALA A 353 10.03 -5.20 17.50
C ALA A 353 10.60 -6.23 18.49
N VAL A 354 10.00 -7.43 18.55
CA VAL A 354 10.48 -8.53 19.40
C VAL A 354 11.84 -9.05 18.90
N ARG A 355 11.97 -9.29 17.59
CA ARG A 355 13.22 -9.74 16.95
C ARG A 355 14.37 -8.74 17.11
N GLN A 356 14.07 -7.45 17.03
CA GLN A 356 15.06 -6.37 17.15
C GLN A 356 15.39 -5.98 18.60
N HIS A 357 14.94 -6.76 19.60
CA HIS A 357 15.12 -6.46 21.02
C HIS A 357 14.57 -5.10 21.47
N ARG A 358 13.60 -4.54 20.73
CA ARG A 358 12.86 -3.32 21.14
C ARG A 358 11.72 -3.63 22.10
N ALA A 359 11.30 -4.89 22.14
CA ALA A 359 10.38 -5.47 23.12
C ALA A 359 10.79 -6.94 23.37
N ASP A 360 10.37 -7.52 24.48
CA ASP A 360 10.53 -8.93 24.81
C ASP A 360 9.40 -9.79 24.28
N TRP A 361 8.19 -9.24 24.26
CA TRP A 361 7.00 -9.97 23.82
C TRP A 361 5.94 -9.04 23.20
N GLY A 362 4.98 -9.63 22.51
CA GLY A 362 3.79 -8.96 22.01
C GLY A 362 2.76 -9.98 21.54
N VAL A 363 1.56 -9.53 21.14
CA VAL A 363 0.53 -10.44 20.62
C VAL A 363 0.38 -10.26 19.10
N ALA A 364 0.46 -11.37 18.37
CA ALA A 364 0.29 -11.40 16.92
C ALA A 364 -0.25 -12.75 16.44
N ILE A 365 -0.26 -12.97 15.12
CA ILE A 365 -0.71 -14.23 14.52
C ILE A 365 0.46 -15.21 14.33
N GLU A 366 0.20 -16.52 14.45
CA GLU A 366 1.22 -17.59 14.32
C GLU A 366 1.98 -17.52 12.99
N ALA A 367 1.29 -17.16 11.90
CA ALA A 367 1.89 -17.04 10.57
C ALA A 367 3.13 -16.12 10.53
N VAL A 368 3.17 -15.08 11.37
CA VAL A 368 4.31 -14.15 11.45
C VAL A 368 5.43 -14.69 12.34
N ALA A 369 5.11 -15.57 13.30
CA ALA A 369 6.11 -16.20 14.17
C ALA A 369 7.09 -17.04 13.34
N GLY A 370 6.55 -17.87 12.44
CA GLY A 370 7.35 -18.76 11.61
C GLY A 370 8.28 -18.04 10.64
N THR A 371 7.84 -16.90 10.08
CA THR A 371 8.65 -16.11 9.14
C THR A 371 9.80 -15.35 9.82
N GLU A 372 9.66 -15.03 11.11
CA GLU A 372 10.62 -14.21 11.86
C GLU A 372 11.44 -15.03 12.87
N ASP A 373 11.34 -16.36 12.83
CA ASP A 373 11.99 -17.32 13.75
C ASP A 373 11.73 -17.02 15.24
N LEU A 374 10.47 -16.74 15.56
CA LEU A 374 10.02 -16.43 16.92
C LEU A 374 9.29 -17.61 17.57
N GLY A 375 9.31 -17.64 18.90
CA GLY A 375 8.44 -18.49 19.71
C GLY A 375 7.01 -17.98 19.67
N PHE A 376 6.04 -18.90 19.79
CA PHE A 376 4.62 -18.59 19.75
C PHE A 376 3.85 -19.43 20.78
N ILE A 377 3.07 -18.77 21.63
CA ILE A 377 2.13 -19.42 22.56
C ILE A 377 0.70 -19.03 22.15
N PRO A 378 -0.14 -19.98 21.68
CA PRO A 378 -1.50 -19.68 21.25
C PRO A 378 -2.36 -19.18 22.42
N ILE A 379 -3.24 -18.22 22.15
CA ILE A 379 -4.24 -17.70 23.09
C ILE A 379 -5.65 -18.00 22.58
N GLN A 380 -5.98 -17.58 21.36
CA GLN A 380 -7.30 -17.75 20.78
C GLN A 380 -7.23 -17.75 19.25
N ASP A 381 -8.24 -18.34 18.62
CA ASP A 381 -8.41 -18.27 17.18
C ASP A 381 -9.23 -17.05 16.78
N GLU A 382 -8.73 -16.33 15.78
CA GLU A 382 -9.43 -15.21 15.15
C GLU A 382 -10.07 -15.66 13.84
N HIS A 383 -11.33 -15.25 13.61
CA HIS A 383 -12.06 -15.59 12.41
C HIS A 383 -11.77 -14.57 11.30
N TYR A 384 -11.12 -15.00 10.23
CA TYR A 384 -10.97 -14.24 9.00
C TYR A 384 -11.95 -14.78 7.95
N ASP A 385 -13.09 -14.10 7.83
CA ASP A 385 -14.19 -14.51 6.97
C ASP A 385 -14.40 -13.51 5.83
N PHE A 386 -15.23 -13.89 4.86
CA PHE A 386 -15.55 -13.05 3.71
C PHE A 386 -17.00 -12.63 3.74
N VAL A 387 -17.25 -11.33 3.68
CA VAL A 387 -18.58 -10.76 3.49
C VAL A 387 -18.81 -10.52 2.02
N VAL A 388 -19.92 -11.04 1.51
CA VAL A 388 -20.32 -10.96 0.10
C VAL A 388 -21.65 -10.21 0.01
N PRO A 389 -21.79 -9.19 -0.84
CA PRO A 389 -23.11 -8.62 -1.13
C PRO A 389 -23.99 -9.67 -1.79
N THR A 390 -25.20 -9.88 -1.27
CA THR A 390 -26.11 -10.94 -1.74
C THR A 390 -26.43 -10.80 -3.23
N SER A 391 -26.49 -9.56 -3.75
CA SER A 391 -26.67 -9.29 -5.19
C SER A 391 -25.55 -9.79 -6.10
N ARG A 392 -24.34 -10.01 -5.55
CA ARG A 392 -23.14 -10.41 -6.30
C ARG A 392 -22.79 -11.89 -6.15
N LEU A 393 -23.53 -12.64 -5.32
CA LEU A 393 -23.26 -14.06 -5.03
C LEU A 393 -23.05 -14.91 -6.28
N HIS A 394 -23.84 -14.68 -7.34
CA HIS A 394 -23.81 -15.51 -8.54
C HIS A 394 -22.80 -15.07 -9.60
N ARG A 395 -21.97 -14.05 -9.35
CA ARG A 395 -20.97 -13.60 -10.33
C ARG A 395 -19.92 -14.71 -10.56
N PRO A 396 -19.57 -15.04 -11.82
CA PRO A 396 -18.61 -16.12 -12.11
C PRO A 396 -17.23 -15.97 -11.43
N PRO A 397 -16.59 -14.77 -11.39
CA PRO A 397 -15.31 -14.61 -10.69
C PRO A 397 -15.41 -14.90 -9.19
N LEU A 398 -16.52 -14.53 -8.56
CA LEU A 398 -16.76 -14.82 -7.15
C LEU A 398 -17.01 -16.31 -6.92
N GLN A 399 -17.81 -16.96 -7.77
CA GLN A 399 -18.03 -18.41 -7.70
C GLN A 399 -16.72 -19.20 -7.86
N ALA A 400 -15.81 -18.73 -8.71
CA ALA A 400 -14.47 -19.30 -8.82
C ALA A 400 -13.65 -19.12 -7.53
N PHE A 401 -13.72 -17.94 -6.88
CA PHE A 401 -13.10 -17.72 -5.57
C PHE A 401 -13.66 -18.68 -4.50
N LEU A 402 -14.99 -18.82 -4.41
CA LEU A 402 -15.65 -19.68 -3.45
C LEU A 402 -15.35 -21.16 -3.69
N SER A 403 -15.25 -21.56 -4.95
CA SER A 403 -14.87 -22.93 -5.33
C SER A 403 -13.42 -23.20 -4.94
N LEU A 404 -12.51 -22.28 -5.27
CA LEU A 404 -11.10 -22.36 -4.89
C LEU A 404 -10.91 -22.51 -3.38
N LEU A 405 -11.67 -21.76 -2.58
CA LEU A 405 -11.61 -21.83 -1.11
C LEU A 405 -12.01 -23.21 -0.56
N ARG A 406 -12.85 -23.96 -1.29
CA ARG A 406 -13.33 -25.29 -0.88
C ARG A 406 -12.43 -26.43 -1.34
N GLU A 407 -11.51 -26.18 -2.27
CA GLU A 407 -10.60 -27.20 -2.80
C GLU A 407 -9.67 -27.76 -1.70
N GLU A 408 -9.42 -29.07 -1.77
CA GLU A 408 -8.58 -29.76 -0.79
C GLU A 408 -7.13 -29.27 -0.83
N ASP A 409 -6.60 -29.00 -2.02
CA ASP A 409 -5.26 -28.44 -2.20
C ASP A 409 -5.12 -27.06 -1.56
N THR A 410 -6.16 -26.22 -1.69
CA THR A 410 -6.24 -24.92 -1.01
C THR A 410 -6.24 -25.08 0.49
N ARG A 411 -7.04 -26.00 1.04
CA ARG A 411 -7.07 -26.29 2.48
C ARG A 411 -5.69 -26.71 2.99
N ARG A 412 -5.02 -27.63 2.31
CA ARG A 412 -3.66 -28.07 2.64
C ARG A 412 -2.65 -26.92 2.60
N GLN A 413 -2.74 -26.04 1.59
CA GLN A 413 -1.81 -24.92 1.47
C GLN A 413 -2.04 -23.85 2.54
N LEU A 414 -3.29 -23.55 2.88
CA LEU A 414 -3.63 -22.63 3.97
C LEU A 414 -3.15 -23.18 5.33
N LEU A 415 -3.29 -24.48 5.56
CA LEU A 415 -2.75 -25.14 6.76
C LEU A 415 -1.23 -25.00 6.88
N GLN A 416 -0.49 -25.16 5.77
CA GLN A 416 0.96 -24.91 5.75
C GLN A 416 1.31 -23.46 6.10
N MET A 417 0.42 -22.51 5.81
CA MET A 417 0.54 -21.09 6.17
C MET A 417 0.04 -20.78 7.59
N LYS A 418 -0.27 -21.80 8.40
CA LYS A 418 -0.85 -21.67 9.76
C LYS A 418 -2.24 -21.03 9.77
N LEU A 419 -3.02 -21.29 8.72
CA LEU A 419 -4.40 -20.86 8.57
C LEU A 419 -5.31 -22.09 8.52
N THR A 420 -6.21 -22.24 9.47
CA THR A 420 -7.06 -23.43 9.59
C THR A 420 -8.45 -23.14 9.02
N ILE A 421 -8.96 -23.98 8.13
CA ILE A 421 -10.36 -23.90 7.68
C ILE A 421 -11.16 -24.81 8.60
N SER A 422 -12.24 -24.30 9.20
CA SER A 422 -13.18 -25.14 9.95
C SER A 422 -13.79 -26.18 9.00
N GLU A 423 -13.86 -27.44 9.39
CA GLU A 423 -14.62 -28.42 8.61
C GLU A 423 -16.08 -27.95 8.50
N PRO A 424 -16.72 -28.13 7.34
CA PRO A 424 -18.14 -27.82 7.23
C PRO A 424 -18.88 -28.64 8.28
N SER A 425 -19.64 -27.98 9.14
CA SER A 425 -20.59 -28.65 10.03
C SER A 425 -21.49 -29.52 9.16
N SER A 426 -21.33 -30.84 9.28
CA SER A 426 -22.11 -31.87 8.57
C SER A 426 -23.60 -31.72 8.82
#